data_AF-A0A977KWL4-F1
#
_entry.id   AF-A0A977KWL4-F1
#
_cell.length_a   1.000
_cell.length_b   1.000
_cell.length_c   1.000
_cell.angle_alpha   90.00
_cell.angle_beta   90.00
_cell.angle_gamma   90.00
#
_symmetry.space_group_name_H-M   'P 1'
#
loop_
_entity.id
_entity.type
_entity.pdbx_description
1 polymer ?
#
loop_
_entity_poly.entity_id
_entity_poly.type
_entity_poly.pdbx_seq_one_letter_code
_entity_poly.pdbx_strand_id
1 'polypeptide(L)' 'MLSVNTINENIAQFSLPSLQEIAKLSLSERHRFLRPLIQEIAEDVNKDPELDLFSEIEGEGLDNNDD' A
#
# COMPACT_ATOMS: atom_id res chain seq x y z
N MET A 1 0.20 -15.87 3.52
CA MET A 1 -0.91 -14.92 3.75
C MET A 1 -1.21 -14.86 5.23
N LEU A 2 -1.14 -13.68 5.82
CA LEU A 2 -1.67 -13.45 7.17
C LEU A 2 -3.21 -13.49 7.07
N SER A 3 -3.86 -14.16 8.03
CA SER A 3 -5.31 -14.20 8.07
C SER A 3 -5.86 -12.80 8.33
N VAL A 4 -7.01 -12.46 7.73
CA VAL A 4 -7.77 -11.23 8.04
C VAL A 4 -8.03 -11.11 9.55
N ASN A 5 -8.16 -12.24 10.25
CA ASN A 5 -8.28 -12.27 11.70
C ASN A 5 -6.99 -11.84 12.41
N THR A 6 -5.81 -12.20 11.90
CA THR A 6 -4.52 -11.77 12.44
C THR A 6 -4.25 -10.28 12.19
N ILE A 7 -4.68 -9.76 11.04
CA ILE A 7 -4.64 -8.31 10.75
C ILE A 7 -5.59 -7.56 11.71
N ASN A 8 -6.82 -8.06 11.90
CA ASN A 8 -7.77 -7.49 12.84
C ASN A 8 -7.30 -7.58 14.29
N GLU A 9 -6.62 -8.65 14.71
CA GLU A 9 -6.05 -8.77 16.06
C GLU A 9 -4.90 -7.78 16.29
N ASN A 10 -4.04 -7.57 15.29
CA ASN A 10 -2.98 -6.56 15.35
C ASN A 10 -3.55 -5.12 15.39
N ILE A 11 -4.64 -4.86 14.68
CA ILE A 11 -5.39 -3.58 14.73
C ILE A 11 -6.17 -3.45 16.05
N ALA A 12 -6.63 -4.54 16.66
CA ALA A 12 -7.35 -4.51 17.93
C ALA A 12 -6.44 -4.30 19.15
N GLN A 13 -5.16 -4.68 19.06
CA GLN A 13 -4.19 -4.50 20.15
C GLN A 13 -3.54 -3.11 20.17
N PHE A 14 -3.56 -2.38 19.06
CA PHE A 14 -3.19 -0.97 19.00
C PHE A 14 -4.41 -0.18 18.56
N SER A 15 -5.02 0.59 19.47
CA SER A 15 -6.03 1.57 19.09
C SER A 15 -5.39 2.59 18.15
N LEU A 16 -5.40 2.28 16.85
CA LEU A 16 -4.94 3.17 15.82
C LEU A 16 -5.97 4.30 15.73
N PRO A 17 -5.53 5.56 15.68
CA PRO A 17 -6.44 6.67 15.47
C PRO A 17 -7.20 6.46 14.16
N SER A 18 -8.43 6.94 14.09
CA SER A 18 -9.19 6.95 12.85
C SER A 18 -8.43 7.70 11.75
N LEU A 19 -8.71 7.40 10.47
CA LEU A 19 -8.10 8.13 9.35
C LEU A 19 -8.34 9.65 9.44
N GLN A 20 -9.48 10.05 9.98
CA GLN A 20 -9.84 11.46 10.21
C GLN A 20 -8.96 12.11 11.29
N GLU A 21 -8.56 11.36 12.31
CA GLU A 21 -7.62 11.82 13.34
C GLU A 21 -6.20 11.86 12.78
N ILE A 22 -5.78 10.84 12.03
CA ILE A 22 -4.46 10.80 11.38
C ILE A 22 -4.31 11.96 10.39
N ALA A 23 -5.35 12.30 9.63
CA ALA A 23 -5.33 13.40 8.65
C ALA A 23 -5.05 14.78 9.28
N LYS A 24 -5.32 14.95 10.58
CA LYS A 24 -5.07 16.19 11.32
C LYS A 24 -3.63 16.31 11.83
N LEU A 25 -2.83 15.24 11.76
CA LEU A 25 -1.46 15.22 12.27
C LEU A 25 -0.46 15.86 11.28
N SER A 26 0.71 16.22 11.81
CA SER A 26 1.82 16.67 10.96
C SER A 26 2.25 15.57 9.99
N LEU A 27 2.97 15.94 8.92
CA LEU A 27 3.46 14.97 7.94
C LEU A 27 4.34 13.88 8.58
N SER A 28 5.22 14.25 9.51
CA SER A 28 6.12 13.32 10.20
C SER A 28 5.36 12.32 11.06
N GLU A 29 4.30 12.77 11.74
CA GLU A 29 3.44 11.90 12.54
C GLU A 29 2.60 10.98 11.66
N ARG A 30 2.01 11.50 10.58
CA ARG A 30 1.30 10.68 9.57
C ARG A 30 2.21 9.58 9.03
N HIS A 31 3.45 9.93 8.66
CA HIS A 31 4.43 8.95 8.19
C HIS A 31 4.72 7.89 9.25
N ARG A 32 4.91 8.28 10.51
CA ARG A 32 5.15 7.33 11.61
C ARG A 32 4.00 6.32 11.77
N PHE A 33 2.75 6.78 11.73
CA PHE A 33 1.58 5.90 11.90
C PHE A 33 1.32 5.02 10.68
N LEU A 34 1.45 5.57 9.47
CA LEU A 34 1.06 4.88 8.24
C LEU A 34 2.17 3.99 7.66
N ARG A 35 3.45 4.25 7.98
CA ARG A 35 4.59 3.51 7.40
C ARG A 35 4.48 1.98 7.54
N PRO A 36 4.12 1.38 8.69
CA PRO A 36 4.02 -0.07 8.79
C PRO A 36 2.95 -0.65 7.86
N LEU A 37 1.78 0.00 7.78
CA LEU A 37 0.67 -0.42 6.90
C LEU A 37 1.04 -0.28 5.42
N ILE A 38 1.66 0.84 5.04
CA ILE A 38 2.12 1.07 3.65
C ILE A 38 3.17 0.01 3.27
N GLN A 39 4.06 -0.35 4.18
CA GLN A 39 5.07 -1.36 3.93
C GLN A 39 4.45 -2.76 3.75
N GLU A 40 3.47 -3.12 4.57
CA GLU A 40 2.72 -4.38 4.43
C GLU A 40 1.96 -4.44 3.08
N ILE A 41 1.30 -3.35 2.69
CA ILE A 41 0.64 -3.23 1.39
C ILE A 41 1.64 -3.39 0.24
N ALA A 42 2.80 -2.73 0.33
CA ALA A 42 3.83 -2.83 -0.70
C ALA A 42 4.38 -4.26 -0.82
N GLU A 43 4.56 -4.95 0.30
CA GLU A 43 4.98 -6.35 0.30
C GLU A 43 3.93 -7.30 -0.28
N ASP A 44 2.64 -7.04 -0.05
CA ASP A 44 1.54 -7.83 -0.60
C ASP A 44 1.45 -7.62 -2.12
N VAL A 45 1.46 -6.36 -2.57
CA VAL A 45 1.48 -5.99 -3.99
C VAL A 45 2.65 -6.63 -4.73
N ASN A 46 3.86 -6.57 -4.18
CA ASN A 46 5.05 -7.17 -4.81
C ASN A 46 5.05 -8.71 -4.84
N LYS A 47 4.12 -9.35 -4.13
CA LYS A 47 3.97 -10.81 -4.11
C LYS A 47 2.74 -11.26 -4.91
N ASP A 48 1.99 -10.33 -5.48
CA ASP A 48 0.80 -10.63 -6.26
C ASP A 48 1.18 -10.90 -7.73
N PRO A 49 1.15 -12.17 -8.19
CA PRO A 49 1.51 -12.52 -9.57
C PRO A 49 0.51 -11.97 -10.60
N GLU A 50 -0.70 -11.57 -10.20
CA GLU A 50 -1.65 -10.90 -11.11
C GLU A 50 -1.23 -9.46 -11.40
N LEU A 51 -0.43 -8.84 -10.52
CA LEU A 51 0.11 -7.49 -10.73
C LEU A 51 1.36 -7.49 -11.59
N ASP A 52 2.12 -8.59 -11.61
CA ASP A 52 3.22 -8.80 -12.57
C ASP A 52 2.71 -8.75 -14.02
N LEU A 53 1.50 -9.23 -14.29
CA LEU A 53 0.87 -9.21 -15.62
C LEU A 53 0.71 -7.79 -16.18
N PHE A 54 0.48 -6.78 -15.32
CA PHE A 54 0.38 -5.38 -15.76
C PHE A 54 1.75 -4.73 -15.99
N SER A 55 2.81 -5.28 -15.40
CA SER A 55 4.20 -4.83 -15.63
C SER A 55 4.77 -5.31 -16.96
N GLU A 56 4.28 -6.45 -17.48
CA GLU A 56 4.65 -6.98 -18.80
C GLU A 56 4.01 -6.19 -19.96
N ILE A 57 3.06 -5.29 -19.68
CA ILE A 57 2.47 -4.35 -20.66
C ILE A 57 3.31 -3.05 -20.73
N GLU A 58 4.59 -3.08 -20.39
CA GLU A 58 5.56 -2.07 -20.82
C GLU A 58 6.00 -2.37 -22.26
N GLY A 59 5.17 -2.06 -23.25
CA GLY A 59 5.63 -2.27 -24.64
C GLY A 59 4.71 -1.91 -25.79
N GLU A 60 3.41 -1.71 -25.58
CA GLU A 60 2.51 -1.35 -26.70
C GLU A 60 1.85 0.00 -26.46
N GLY A 61 2.41 1.06 -27.06
CA GLY A 61 1.60 2.22 -27.45
C GLY A 61 2.00 3.61 -26.96
N LEU A 62 3.29 3.92 -26.83
CA LEU A 62 3.73 5.30 -27.13
C LEU A 62 4.68 5.24 -28.32
N ASP A 63 4.11 4.96 -29.51
CA ASP A 63 4.73 5.29 -30.78
C ASP A 63 4.90 6.81 -30.83
N ASN A 64 5.98 7.31 -30.26
CA ASN A 64 6.45 8.67 -30.49
C ASN A 64 7.20 8.67 -31.84
N ASN A 65 6.50 8.31 -32.92
CA ASN A 65 6.94 8.64 -34.27
C ASN A 65 6.50 10.09 -34.53
N ASP A 66 7.20 11.03 -33.91
CA ASP A 66 7.29 12.40 -34.41
C ASP A 66 8.31 12.38 -35.56
N ASP A 67 7.80 12.26 -36.81
CA ASP A 67 8.48 12.66 -38.05
C ASP A 67 7.67 13.80 -38.70
#